data_AF-A0A660NGF8-F1
#
_entry.id   AF-A0A660NGF8-F1
#
_cell.length_a   1.000
_cell.length_b   1.000
_cell.length_c   1.000
_cell.angle_alpha   90.00
_cell.angle_beta   90.00
_cell.angle_gamma   90.00
#
_symmetry.space_group_name_H-M   'P 1'
#
loop_
_entity.id
_entity.type
_entity.pdbx_description
1 polymer ?
#
loop_
_entity_poly.entity_id
_entity_poly.type
_entity_poly.pdbx_seq_one_letter_code
_entity_poly.pdbx_strand_id
1 'polypeptide(L)'
;ASPKSQSALLEAMEERQVSVEGVAHRLPEPFFVIATQNPQDQIGTFPLPESQLDRFLMCVELGYPDPKSERAILEGRDRRDWLTELKPILTPAELLQIQKAVTEVKTSGPLIDYVQNLLTQSRRSSMFAEGLSPRAGLALLRAARAWALLDGRNHVLPDDVQAVLLPVAGHRLKPARGAATNHRARAELVAELQKAVAIP
;
A
#
# COMPACT_ATOMS: atom_id res chain seq x y z
N ALA A 1 14.22 1.33 -14.82
CA ALA A 1 13.36 2.03 -15.80
C ALA A 1 13.81 3.48 -15.89
N SER A 2 13.73 4.11 -17.07
CA SER A 2 14.04 5.54 -17.19
C SER A 2 13.01 6.38 -16.41
N PRO A 3 13.36 7.59 -15.94
CA PRO A 3 12.39 8.51 -15.32
C PRO A 3 11.17 8.79 -16.20
N LYS A 4 11.35 8.84 -17.53
CA LYS A 4 10.24 9.04 -18.49
C LYS A 4 9.25 7.86 -18.47
N SER A 5 9.77 6.62 -18.42
CA SER A 5 8.94 5.42 -18.34
C SER A 5 8.20 5.32 -17.00
N GLN A 6 8.82 5.76 -15.91
CA GLN A 6 8.18 5.84 -14.58
C GLN A 6 7.03 6.86 -14.59
N SER A 7 7.26 8.05 -15.14
CA SER A 7 6.21 9.09 -15.23
C SER A 7 4.99 8.62 -16.04
N ALA A 8 5.21 7.96 -17.18
CA ALA A 8 4.10 7.44 -18.01
C ALA A 8 3.25 6.38 -17.28
N LEU A 9 3.88 5.50 -16.49
CA LEU A 9 3.15 4.53 -15.66
C LEU A 9 2.29 5.23 -14.59
N LEU A 10 2.83 6.26 -13.95
CA LEU A 10 2.13 6.97 -12.88
C LEU A 10 0.99 7.84 -13.42
N GLU A 11 1.15 8.40 -14.62
CA GLU A 11 0.05 9.05 -15.34
C GLU A 11 -1.06 8.05 -15.62
N ALA A 12 -0.73 6.85 -16.12
CA ALA A 12 -1.71 5.80 -16.34
C ALA A 12 -2.43 5.37 -15.04
N MET A 13 -1.71 5.34 -13.91
CA MET A 13 -2.28 5.05 -12.59
C MET A 13 -3.25 6.12 -12.09
N GLU A 14 -2.94 7.40 -12.33
CA GLU A 14 -3.75 8.53 -11.86
C GLU A 14 -4.96 8.77 -12.78
N GLU A 15 -4.72 8.83 -14.08
CA GLU A 15 -5.73 9.21 -15.09
C GLU A 15 -6.59 8.02 -15.57
N ARG A 16 -6.16 6.79 -15.28
CA ARG A 16 -6.78 5.54 -15.77
C ARG A 16 -6.94 5.49 -17.29
N GLN A 17 -6.10 6.21 -18.01
CA GLN A 17 -6.05 6.24 -19.47
C GLN A 17 -4.62 6.49 -19.92
N VAL A 18 -4.34 6.16 -21.18
CA VAL A 18 -3.07 6.45 -21.85
C VAL A 18 -3.33 7.12 -23.18
N SER A 19 -2.50 8.09 -23.56
CA SER A 19 -2.60 8.78 -24.85
C SER A 19 -1.60 8.21 -25.85
N VAL A 20 -2.08 7.72 -26.99
CA VAL A 20 -1.26 7.22 -28.09
C VAL A 20 -1.62 8.01 -29.34
N GLU A 21 -0.64 8.69 -29.95
CA GLU A 21 -0.85 9.51 -31.17
C GLU A 21 -1.99 10.55 -31.04
N GLY A 22 -2.17 11.12 -29.83
CA GLY A 22 -3.22 12.10 -29.54
C GLY A 22 -4.59 11.50 -29.25
N VAL A 23 -4.74 10.17 -29.27
CA VAL A 23 -5.98 9.45 -28.94
C VAL A 23 -5.90 8.88 -27.53
N ALA A 24 -6.91 9.16 -26.71
CA ALA A 24 -7.00 8.63 -25.35
C ALA A 24 -7.60 7.22 -25.34
N HIS A 25 -6.90 6.28 -24.71
CA HIS A 25 -7.31 4.90 -24.51
C HIS A 25 -7.53 4.63 -23.02
N ARG A 26 -8.76 4.26 -22.64
CA ARG A 26 -9.10 3.94 -21.25
C ARG A 26 -8.53 2.57 -20.85
N LEU A 27 -7.99 2.50 -19.63
CA LEU A 27 -7.50 1.24 -19.06
C LEU A 27 -8.67 0.31 -18.67
N PRO A 28 -8.46 -1.01 -18.66
CA PRO A 28 -9.48 -1.96 -18.25
C PRO A 28 -9.91 -1.76 -16.79
N GLU A 29 -11.10 -2.21 -16.43
CA GLU A 29 -11.58 -2.21 -15.05
C GLU A 29 -11.83 -3.66 -14.58
N PRO A 30 -11.20 -4.11 -13.47
CA PRO A 30 -10.28 -3.38 -12.59
C PRO A 30 -8.87 -3.24 -13.18
N PHE A 31 -8.18 -2.14 -12.81
CA PHE A 31 -6.76 -1.90 -13.09
C PHE A 31 -6.02 -1.63 -11.78
N PHE A 32 -4.90 -2.32 -11.58
CA PHE A 32 -3.99 -2.07 -10.47
C PHE A 32 -2.55 -2.36 -10.90
N VAL A 33 -1.59 -1.74 -10.22
CA VAL A 33 -0.17 -1.86 -10.51
C VAL A 33 0.55 -2.46 -9.32
N ILE A 34 1.32 -3.51 -9.57
CA ILE A 34 2.36 -3.99 -8.65
C ILE A 34 3.70 -3.54 -9.23
N ALA A 35 4.40 -2.68 -8.50
CA ALA A 35 5.76 -2.29 -8.84
C ALA A 35 6.72 -2.91 -7.82
N THR A 36 7.74 -3.60 -8.32
CA THR A 36 8.84 -4.12 -7.50
C THR A 36 10.07 -3.25 -7.70
N GLN A 37 10.73 -2.90 -6.60
CA GLN A 37 12.01 -2.20 -6.62
C GLN A 37 13.05 -3.08 -5.91
N ASN A 38 14.09 -3.48 -6.65
CA ASN A 38 15.24 -4.16 -6.05
C ASN A 38 16.12 -3.13 -5.30
N PRO A 39 16.89 -3.56 -4.27
CA PRO A 39 17.73 -2.68 -3.47
C PRO A 39 18.68 -1.81 -4.29
N GLN A 40 19.03 -0.65 -3.72
CA GLN A 40 19.60 0.52 -4.40
C GLN A 40 21.03 0.37 -4.97
N ASP A 41 21.68 -0.78 -4.79
CA ASP A 41 23.09 -0.97 -5.16
C ASP A 41 23.31 -1.42 -6.62
N GLN A 42 22.25 -1.42 -7.45
CA GLN A 42 22.39 -1.75 -8.87
C GLN A 42 22.59 -0.49 -9.72
N ILE A 43 23.72 -0.44 -10.41
CA ILE A 43 24.05 0.58 -11.43
C ILE A 43 22.90 0.66 -12.45
N GLY A 44 22.37 1.87 -12.68
CA GLY A 44 21.26 2.09 -13.63
C GLY A 44 19.86 1.98 -13.05
N THR A 45 19.72 1.82 -11.72
CA THR A 45 18.41 1.94 -11.05
C THR A 45 18.18 3.37 -10.56
N PHE A 46 17.03 3.94 -10.95
CA PHE A 46 16.57 5.25 -10.48
C PHE A 46 15.45 5.02 -9.47
N PRO A 47 15.66 5.35 -8.17
CA PRO A 47 14.60 5.20 -7.18
C PRO A 47 13.42 6.11 -7.54
N LEU A 48 12.21 5.66 -7.24
CA LEU A 48 11.03 6.50 -7.39
C LEU A 48 11.15 7.70 -6.42
N PRO A 49 11.01 8.95 -6.91
CA PRO A 49 10.83 10.10 -6.05
C PRO A 49 9.66 9.89 -5.09
N GLU A 50 9.70 10.51 -3.92
CA GLU A 50 8.69 10.29 -2.88
C GLU A 50 7.29 10.75 -3.31
N SER A 51 7.21 11.83 -4.10
CA SER A 51 5.97 12.30 -4.72
C SER A 51 5.34 11.25 -5.65
N GLN A 52 6.15 10.34 -6.20
CA GLN A 52 5.71 9.22 -7.01
C GLN A 52 5.34 8.00 -6.15
N LEU A 53 6.11 7.71 -5.10
CA LEU A 53 5.79 6.64 -4.14
C LEU A 53 4.46 6.88 -3.42
N ASP A 54 4.12 8.14 -3.11
CA ASP A 54 2.86 8.49 -2.45
C ASP A 54 1.60 8.11 -3.25
N ARG A 55 1.73 7.83 -4.55
CA ARG A 55 0.64 7.32 -5.40
C ARG A 55 0.34 5.84 -5.18
N PHE A 56 1.27 5.08 -4.59
CA PHE A 56 1.02 3.68 -4.26
C PHE A 56 0.19 3.59 -2.98
N LEU A 57 -0.87 2.78 -3.00
CA LEU A 57 -1.70 2.60 -1.80
C LEU A 57 -0.85 2.03 -0.65
N MET A 58 -0.06 1.00 -0.97
CA MET A 58 0.80 0.28 -0.03
C MET A 58 2.19 0.06 -0.60
N CYS A 59 3.19 0.05 0.29
CA CYS A 59 4.49 -0.53 0.03
C CYS A 59 4.73 -1.66 1.02
N VAL A 60 4.99 -2.85 0.51
CA VAL A 60 5.27 -4.06 1.29
C VAL A 60 6.70 -4.53 1.01
N GLU A 61 7.34 -5.10 2.02
CA GLU A 61 8.62 -5.79 1.84
C GLU A 61 8.36 -7.29 1.83
N LEU A 62 8.94 -7.99 0.87
CA LEU A 62 8.94 -9.45 0.84
C LEU A 62 10.24 -9.93 1.48
N GLY A 63 10.11 -10.54 2.67
CA GLY A 63 11.18 -11.32 3.26
C GLY A 63 11.34 -12.68 2.59
N TYR A 64 12.27 -13.49 3.11
CA TYR A 64 12.37 -14.89 2.75
C TYR A 64 11.15 -15.67 3.29
N PRO A 65 10.69 -16.71 2.56
CA PRO A 65 9.66 -17.60 3.06
C PRO A 65 10.12 -18.30 4.34
N ASP A 66 9.16 -18.76 5.15
CA ASP A 66 9.48 -19.63 6.29
C ASP A 66 10.10 -20.96 5.80
N PRO A 67 10.86 -21.68 6.66
CA PRO A 67 11.59 -22.88 6.23
C PRO A 67 10.72 -23.97 5.59
N LYS A 68 9.45 -24.09 5.97
CA LYS A 68 8.53 -25.09 5.39
C LYS A 68 8.12 -24.67 3.99
N SER A 69 7.76 -23.41 3.80
CA SER A 69 7.45 -22.85 2.49
C SER A 69 8.67 -22.85 1.55
N GLU A 70 9.86 -22.52 2.07
CA GLU A 70 11.12 -22.57 1.33
C GLU A 70 11.43 -23.99 0.85
N ARG A 71 11.33 -24.97 1.76
CA ARG A 71 11.54 -26.38 1.43
C ARG A 71 10.58 -26.85 0.34
N ALA A 72 9.29 -26.50 0.41
CA ALA A 72 8.32 -26.86 -0.61
C ALA A 72 8.63 -26.26 -2.00
N ILE A 73 9.23 -25.06 -2.03
CA ILE A 73 9.74 -24.44 -3.27
C ILE A 73 10.95 -25.24 -3.79
N LEU A 74 11.90 -25.59 -2.91
CA LEU A 74 13.12 -26.34 -3.26
C LEU A 74 12.83 -27.78 -3.69
N GLU A 75 11.77 -28.41 -3.18
CA GLU A 75 11.30 -29.73 -3.59
C GLU A 75 10.71 -29.74 -5.01
N GLY A 76 10.68 -28.59 -5.69
CA GLY A 76 10.60 -28.54 -7.15
C GLY A 76 9.24 -28.85 -7.73
N ARG A 77 8.14 -28.59 -6.99
CA ARG A 77 6.83 -28.48 -7.64
C ARG A 77 6.93 -27.37 -8.69
N ASP A 78 6.82 -27.74 -9.97
CA ASP A 78 6.94 -26.78 -11.05
C ASP A 78 5.82 -25.73 -10.89
N ARG A 79 6.25 -24.50 -10.61
CA ARG A 79 5.35 -23.39 -10.35
C ARG A 79 4.48 -23.10 -11.58
N ARG A 80 4.92 -23.49 -12.78
CA ARG A 80 4.14 -23.38 -14.02
C ARG A 80 2.96 -24.34 -14.05
N ASP A 81 3.18 -25.59 -13.65
CA ASP A 81 2.12 -26.61 -13.57
C ASP A 81 1.07 -26.22 -12.52
N TRP A 82 1.51 -25.69 -11.38
CA TRP A 82 0.63 -25.13 -10.35
C TRP A 82 -0.24 -23.99 -10.87
N LEU A 83 0.30 -23.08 -11.68
CA LEU A 83 -0.46 -21.97 -12.26
C LEU A 83 -1.51 -22.46 -13.25
N THR A 84 -1.23 -23.52 -14.02
CA THR A 84 -2.21 -24.11 -14.94
C THR A 84 -3.37 -24.81 -14.26
N GLU A 85 -3.20 -25.26 -13.01
CA GLU A 85 -4.25 -25.92 -12.23
C GLU A 85 -5.13 -24.95 -11.42
N LEU A 86 -4.73 -23.68 -11.30
CA LEU A 86 -5.49 -22.67 -10.55
C LEU A 86 -6.83 -22.40 -11.24
N LYS A 87 -7.91 -22.72 -10.53
CA LYS A 87 -9.27 -22.38 -10.95
C LYS A 87 -9.61 -20.97 -10.47
N PRO A 88 -10.04 -20.06 -11.36
CA PRO A 88 -10.48 -18.73 -10.94
C PRO A 88 -11.71 -18.86 -10.06
N ILE A 89 -11.66 -18.25 -8.87
CA ILE A 89 -12.77 -18.22 -7.91
C ILE A 89 -13.60 -16.93 -7.97
N LEU A 90 -13.09 -15.92 -8.68
CA LEU A 90 -13.72 -14.62 -8.87
C LEU A 90 -13.54 -14.14 -10.30
N THR A 91 -14.59 -13.57 -10.85
CA THR A 91 -14.58 -12.82 -12.10
C THR A 91 -14.21 -11.36 -11.85
N PRO A 92 -13.76 -10.61 -12.89
CA PRO A 92 -13.53 -9.17 -12.77
C PRO A 92 -14.77 -8.39 -12.32
N ALA A 93 -15.96 -8.79 -12.75
CA ALA A 93 -17.22 -8.14 -12.37
C ALA A 93 -17.54 -8.34 -10.88
N GLU A 94 -17.34 -9.55 -10.36
CA GLU A 94 -17.49 -9.84 -8.93
C GLU A 94 -16.46 -9.07 -8.09
N LEU A 95 -15.21 -8.95 -8.57
CA LEU A 95 -14.20 -8.15 -7.89
C LEU A 95 -14.61 -6.67 -7.81
N LEU A 96 -15.19 -6.11 -8.86
CA LEU A 96 -15.72 -4.74 -8.85
C LEU A 96 -16.89 -4.59 -7.86
N GLN A 97 -17.76 -5.59 -7.72
CA GLN A 97 -18.82 -5.59 -6.72
C GLN A 97 -18.24 -5.60 -5.30
N ILE A 98 -17.22 -6.41 -5.04
CA ILE A 98 -16.53 -6.44 -3.74
C ILE A 98 -15.86 -5.08 -3.45
N GLN A 99 -15.20 -4.47 -4.45
CA GLN A 99 -14.60 -3.14 -4.30
C GLN A 99 -15.63 -2.06 -3.96
N LYS A 100 -16.86 -2.17 -4.48
CA LYS A 100 -17.98 -1.28 -4.09
C LYS A 100 -18.41 -1.56 -2.65
N ALA A 101 -18.57 -2.82 -2.26
CA ALA A 101 -18.94 -3.20 -0.89
C ALA A 101 -17.94 -2.68 0.16
N VAL A 102 -16.64 -2.62 -0.15
CA VAL A 102 -15.63 -1.98 0.73
C VAL A 102 -15.98 -0.53 1.04
N THR A 103 -16.59 0.21 0.11
CA THR A 103 -16.97 1.62 0.35
C THR A 103 -18.16 1.78 1.28
N GLU A 104 -18.95 0.72 1.47
CA GLU A 104 -20.13 0.70 2.34
C GLU A 104 -19.80 0.30 3.79
N VAL A 105 -18.58 -0.19 4.04
CA VAL A 105 -18.10 -0.54 5.39
C VAL A 105 -18.04 0.72 6.26
N LYS A 106 -18.74 0.67 7.39
CA LYS A 106 -18.94 1.82 8.27
C LYS A 106 -17.67 2.17 9.05
N THR A 107 -17.41 3.47 9.18
CA THR A 107 -16.35 4.03 10.02
C THR A 107 -17.03 4.98 11.01
N SER A 108 -16.87 4.76 12.31
CA SER A 108 -17.46 5.63 13.33
C SER A 108 -16.69 6.96 13.42
N GLY A 109 -17.35 7.99 13.97
CA GLY A 109 -16.71 9.29 14.26
C GLY A 109 -15.42 9.15 15.07
N PRO A 110 -15.42 8.46 16.22
CA PRO A 110 -14.20 8.24 17.02
C PRO A 110 -13.05 7.58 16.26
N LEU A 111 -13.34 6.71 15.29
CA LEU A 111 -12.32 6.08 14.48
C LEU A 111 -11.76 7.04 13.41
N ILE A 112 -12.60 7.91 12.86
CA ILE A 112 -12.13 9.02 11.99
C ILE A 112 -11.23 9.95 12.79
N ASP A 113 -11.62 10.29 14.03
CA ASP A 113 -10.82 11.10 14.94
C ASP A 113 -9.48 10.42 15.25
N TYR A 114 -9.47 9.11 15.46
CA TYR A 114 -8.25 8.33 15.64
C TYR A 114 -7.30 8.45 14.45
N VAL A 115 -7.81 8.29 13.22
CA VAL A 115 -7.00 8.48 11.99
C VAL A 115 -6.50 9.92 11.90
N GLN A 116 -7.34 10.93 12.19
CA GLN A 116 -6.92 12.33 12.20
C GLN A 116 -5.84 12.62 13.25
N ASN A 117 -5.92 11.98 14.42
CA ASN A 117 -4.92 12.10 15.47
C ASN A 117 -3.58 11.47 15.05
N LEU A 118 -3.58 10.33 14.36
CA LEU A 118 -2.37 9.77 13.74
C LEU A 118 -1.73 10.74 12.73
N LEU A 119 -2.55 11.34 11.84
CA LEU A 119 -2.05 12.34 10.90
C LEU A 119 -1.47 13.56 11.63
N THR A 120 -2.19 14.08 12.63
CA THR A 120 -1.79 15.27 13.38
C THR A 120 -0.51 15.02 14.17
N GLN A 121 -0.41 13.87 14.84
CA GLN A 121 0.77 13.47 15.59
C GLN A 121 1.99 13.34 14.68
N SER A 122 1.83 12.76 13.48
CA SER A 122 2.91 12.66 12.51
C SER A 122 3.41 14.03 12.02
N ARG A 123 2.57 15.07 12.02
CA ARG A 123 2.93 16.43 11.57
C ARG A 123 3.53 17.29 12.69
N ARG A 124 3.18 17.02 13.94
CA ARG A 124 3.65 17.80 15.11
C ARG A 124 4.90 17.21 15.75
N SER A 125 5.10 15.91 15.61
CA SER A 125 6.24 15.22 16.20
C SER A 125 7.55 15.65 15.54
N SER A 126 8.55 15.97 16.35
CA SER A 126 9.92 16.24 15.90
C SER A 126 10.65 14.99 15.37
N MET A 127 10.02 13.81 15.46
CA MET A 127 10.54 12.58 14.88
C MET A 127 10.48 12.58 13.35
N PHE A 128 9.58 13.37 12.76
CA PHE A 128 9.32 13.33 11.33
C PHE A 128 9.74 14.64 10.64
N ALA A 129 10.40 14.52 9.48
CA ALA A 129 10.68 15.67 8.62
C ALA A 129 9.39 16.14 7.91
N GLU A 130 8.56 15.18 7.51
CA GLU A 130 7.28 15.39 6.86
C GLU A 130 6.26 14.43 7.47
N GLY A 131 5.10 14.97 7.84
CA GLY A 131 3.99 14.19 8.37
C GLY A 131 3.08 13.65 7.25
N LEU A 132 2.15 12.79 7.64
CA LEU A 132 1.20 12.15 6.72
C LEU A 132 0.24 13.16 6.08
N SER A 133 0.03 13.04 4.78
CA SER A 133 -0.89 13.87 4.00
C SER A 133 -2.37 13.48 4.21
N PRO A 134 -3.34 14.31 3.79
CA PRO A 134 -4.75 13.90 3.74
C PRO A 134 -4.98 12.65 2.88
N ARG A 135 -4.20 12.48 1.79
CA ARG A 135 -4.23 11.29 0.94
C ARG A 135 -3.89 10.03 1.76
N ALA A 136 -2.89 10.10 2.64
CA ALA A 136 -2.55 9.00 3.54
C ALA A 136 -3.73 8.62 4.45
N GLY A 137 -4.46 9.60 4.99
CA GLY A 137 -5.65 9.36 5.80
C GLY A 137 -6.77 8.65 5.03
N LEU A 138 -7.05 9.08 3.80
CA LEU A 138 -8.02 8.42 2.92
C LEU A 138 -7.59 6.99 2.56
N ALA A 139 -6.30 6.79 2.29
CA ALA A 139 -5.71 5.49 2.02
C ALA A 139 -5.84 4.54 3.22
N LEU A 140 -5.56 5.01 4.44
CA LEU A 140 -5.72 4.25 5.67
C LEU A 140 -7.17 3.81 5.87
N LEU A 141 -8.13 4.73 5.74
CA LEU A 141 -9.54 4.39 5.89
C LEU A 141 -10.01 3.39 4.83
N ARG A 142 -9.58 3.55 3.58
CA ARG A 142 -9.94 2.61 2.50
C ARG A 142 -9.36 1.22 2.76
N ALA A 143 -8.09 1.15 3.19
CA ALA A 143 -7.43 -0.11 3.50
C ALA A 143 -8.05 -0.80 4.74
N ALA A 144 -8.36 -0.03 5.80
CA ALA A 144 -8.98 -0.57 7.01
C ALA A 144 -10.41 -1.07 6.75
N ARG A 145 -11.18 -0.39 5.89
CA ARG A 145 -12.49 -0.91 5.41
C ARG A 145 -12.35 -2.23 4.67
N ALA A 146 -11.35 -2.35 3.79
CA ALA A 146 -11.10 -3.60 3.08
C ALA A 146 -10.69 -4.71 4.04
N TRP A 147 -9.86 -4.39 5.04
CA TRP A 147 -9.46 -5.34 6.09
C TRP A 147 -10.66 -5.84 6.90
N ALA A 148 -11.52 -4.94 7.36
CA ALA A 148 -12.75 -5.30 8.07
C ALA A 148 -13.67 -6.19 7.22
N LEU A 149 -13.84 -5.88 5.93
CA LEU A 149 -14.67 -6.68 5.02
C LEU A 149 -14.11 -8.10 4.83
N LEU A 150 -12.79 -8.23 4.68
CA LEU A 150 -12.11 -9.53 4.56
C LEU A 150 -12.26 -10.37 5.83
N ASP A 151 -12.38 -9.72 6.98
CA ASP A 151 -12.66 -10.34 8.28
C ASP A 151 -14.17 -10.56 8.52
N GLY A 152 -15.01 -10.37 7.50
CA GLY A 152 -16.46 -10.60 7.57
C GLY A 152 -17.26 -9.53 8.33
N ARG A 153 -16.64 -8.39 8.64
CA ARG A 153 -17.27 -7.27 9.36
C ARG A 153 -17.72 -6.16 8.42
N ASN A 154 -18.79 -5.47 8.83
CA ASN A 154 -19.34 -4.31 8.12
C ASN A 154 -18.99 -2.96 8.78
N HIS A 155 -18.09 -2.98 9.77
CA HIS A 155 -17.59 -1.79 10.46
C HIS A 155 -16.12 -1.98 10.78
N VAL A 156 -15.40 -0.86 10.76
CA VAL A 156 -13.97 -0.82 11.03
C VAL A 156 -13.71 -0.70 12.54
N LEU A 157 -12.72 -1.43 13.02
CA LEU A 157 -12.16 -1.38 14.37
C LEU A 157 -10.80 -0.68 14.35
N PRO A 158 -10.31 -0.16 15.50
CA PRO A 158 -8.98 0.43 15.57
C PRO A 158 -7.86 -0.51 15.09
N ASP A 159 -7.97 -1.80 15.42
CA ASP A 159 -7.01 -2.84 15.03
C ASP A 159 -6.89 -2.97 13.50
N ASP A 160 -7.95 -2.69 12.74
CA ASP A 160 -7.91 -2.71 11.27
C ASP A 160 -7.03 -1.58 10.72
N VAL A 161 -7.13 -0.39 11.34
CA VAL A 161 -6.29 0.76 10.99
C VAL A 161 -4.84 0.46 11.32
N GLN A 162 -4.58 -0.18 12.46
CA GLN A 162 -3.25 -0.55 12.91
C GLN A 162 -2.62 -1.62 12.02
N ALA A 163 -3.39 -2.63 11.61
CA ALA A 163 -2.93 -3.70 10.73
C ALA A 163 -2.44 -3.19 9.37
N VAL A 164 -3.10 -2.16 8.83
CA VAL A 164 -2.73 -1.55 7.54
C VAL A 164 -1.80 -0.35 7.68
N LEU A 165 -1.49 0.09 8.90
CA LEU A 165 -0.76 1.33 9.14
C LEU A 165 0.65 1.29 8.54
N LEU A 166 1.43 0.23 8.77
CA LEU A 166 2.79 0.13 8.23
C LEU A 166 2.80 0.07 6.69
N PRO A 167 2.06 -0.83 6.03
CA PRO A 167 2.03 -0.88 4.56
C PRO A 167 1.61 0.44 3.91
N VAL A 168 0.66 1.15 4.51
CA VAL A 168 0.12 2.40 3.96
C VAL A 168 0.98 3.61 4.36
N ALA A 169 1.33 3.80 5.63
CA ALA A 169 2.00 5.00 6.10
C ALA A 169 3.53 4.92 6.03
N GLY A 170 4.13 3.72 6.06
CA GLY A 170 5.57 3.54 6.25
C GLY A 170 6.43 4.21 5.17
N HIS A 171 6.00 4.19 3.91
CA HIS A 171 6.72 4.85 2.80
C HIS A 171 6.43 6.36 2.70
N ARG A 172 5.50 6.87 3.51
CA ARG A 172 5.08 8.29 3.56
C ARG A 172 5.69 9.03 4.76
N LEU A 173 6.24 8.32 5.73
CA LEU A 173 6.90 8.89 6.91
C LEU A 173 8.40 9.00 6.69
N LYS A 174 8.94 10.20 6.87
CA LYS A 174 10.38 10.46 6.81
C LYS A 174 10.91 10.85 8.19
N PRO A 175 12.02 10.26 8.65
CA PRO A 175 12.62 10.69 9.91
C PRO A 175 13.18 12.11 9.79
N ALA A 176 13.11 12.89 10.87
CA ALA A 176 13.68 14.24 10.94
C ALA A 176 15.23 14.24 10.92
N ARG A 177 15.87 13.15 11.34
CA ARG A 177 17.32 12.96 11.35
C ARG A 177 17.67 11.56 10.84
N GLY A 178 18.63 11.46 9.92
CA GLY A 178 19.16 10.19 9.40
C GLY A 178 19.02 10.02 7.89
N ALA A 179 19.72 9.03 7.34
CA ALA A 179 19.70 8.67 5.91
C ALA A 179 18.47 7.81 5.56
N ALA A 180 18.38 7.40 4.28
CA ALA A 180 17.29 6.59 3.73
C ALA A 180 16.87 5.45 4.69
N THR A 181 15.59 5.42 5.04
CA THR A 181 15.05 4.41 5.96
C THR A 181 14.90 3.07 5.25
N ASN A 182 15.59 2.06 5.77
CA ASN A 182 15.25 0.67 5.46
C ASN A 182 13.87 0.32 6.07
N HIS A 183 13.31 -0.82 5.68
CA HIS A 183 11.97 -1.21 6.12
C HIS A 183 11.84 -1.33 7.64
N ARG A 184 12.86 -1.89 8.31
CA ARG A 184 12.88 -2.00 9.78
C ARG A 184 12.77 -0.65 10.47
N ALA A 185 13.52 0.35 10.01
CA ALA A 185 13.43 1.71 10.54
C ALA A 185 12.04 2.32 10.31
N ARG A 186 11.39 2.04 9.17
CA ARG A 186 10.00 2.48 8.92
C ARG A 186 9.01 1.80 9.86
N ALA A 187 9.18 0.51 10.12
CA ALA A 187 8.35 -0.25 11.06
C ALA A 187 8.46 0.33 12.48
N GLU A 188 9.67 0.65 12.93
CA GLU A 188 9.91 1.28 14.22
C GLU A 188 9.27 2.67 14.31
N LEU A 189 9.43 3.52 13.29
CA LEU A 189 8.79 4.84 13.22
C LEU A 189 7.25 4.77 13.27
N VAL A 190 6.66 3.81 12.55
CA VAL A 190 5.21 3.59 12.56
C VAL A 190 4.75 3.11 13.93
N ALA A 191 5.48 2.19 14.56
CA ALA A 191 5.16 1.70 15.90
C ALA A 191 5.22 2.83 16.95
N GLU A 192 6.21 3.72 16.87
CA GLU A 192 6.30 4.89 17.75
C GLU A 192 5.15 5.88 17.53
N LEU A 193 4.77 6.12 16.26
CA LEU A 193 3.58 6.93 15.94
C LEU A 193 2.31 6.32 16.54
N GLN A 194 2.13 5.00 16.40
CA GLN A 194 0.96 4.28 16.90
C GLN A 194 0.87 4.35 18.44
N LYS A 195 1.99 4.16 19.15
CA LYS A 195 2.05 4.28 20.62
C LYS A 195 1.74 5.68 21.13
N ALA A 196 2.08 6.71 20.34
CA ALA A 196 1.89 8.10 20.73
C ALA A 196 0.44 8.58 20.60
N VAL A 197 -0.47 7.79 20.01
CA VAL A 197 -1.87 8.16 19.79
C VAL A 197 -2.79 7.19 20.52
N ALA A 198 -3.62 7.71 21.41
CA ALA A 198 -4.60 6.91 22.15
C ALA A 198 -5.62 6.26 21.20
N ILE A 199 -5.94 5.01 21.48
CA ILE A 199 -6.97 4.23 20.79
C ILE A 199 -8.34 4.69 21.32
N PRO A 200 -9.35 4.89 20.45
CA PRO A 200 -10.70 5.32 20.84
C PRO A 200 -11.49 4.24 21.60
#